data_AF-A0A554LDA3-F1
#
_entry.id   AF-A0A554LDA3-F1
#
_cell.length_a   1.000
_cell.length_b   1.000
_cell.length_c   1.000
_cell.angle_alpha   90.00
_cell.angle_beta   90.00
_cell.angle_gamma   90.00
#
_symmetry.space_group_name_H-M   'P 1'
#
loop_
_entity.id
_entity.type
_entity.pdbx_description
1 polymer ?
#
loop_
_entity_poly.entity_id
_entity_poly.type
_entity_poly.pdbx_seq_one_letter_code
_entity_poly.pdbx_strand_id
1 'polypeptide(L)'
;MDLYEKYGNFQRGVFKRRFGSWNNALNEAGLKILKRNNIPETELIDDLKRVAQKIGRKTFSMDLYENNGQFSRGIYKRRFGSWNNALSKAGFQIYKKMGTYNRMDANDEELFSNIAMVWEKLGKQPTQANLDSNISKFHSSKYKRRFGTYNNALIAFVKWAESGGKENIEIPNLKTEIFINESDKGHKTRRDINWRLRFLTMRRDNFKCKYCGRSPATDPLIILHVDHIKAWTNGGETILENLQTLCSKCNTGKSNL
;
A
#
# COMPACT_ATOMS: atom_id res chain seq x y z
N MET A 1 33.60 -6.85 28.71
CA MET A 1 34.52 -5.71 28.84
C MET A 1 34.78 -5.45 30.32
N ASP A 2 33.73 -5.58 31.13
CA ASP A 2 33.69 -5.43 32.59
C ASP A 2 34.78 -6.21 33.35
N LEU A 3 35.13 -7.43 32.92
CA LEU A 3 36.23 -8.19 33.52
C LEU A 3 37.61 -7.55 33.29
N TYR A 4 37.88 -7.04 32.09
CA TYR A 4 39.17 -6.41 31.81
C TYR A 4 39.30 -5.05 32.50
N GLU A 5 38.22 -4.29 32.68
CA GLU A 5 38.27 -3.05 33.45
C GLU A 5 38.59 -3.27 34.93
N LYS A 6 38.27 -4.46 35.47
CA LYS A 6 38.56 -4.84 36.85
C LYS A 6 39.98 -5.38 37.07
N TYR A 7 40.53 -6.09 36.09
CA TYR A 7 41.80 -6.83 36.24
C TYR A 7 42.91 -6.39 35.29
N GLY A 8 42.63 -5.48 34.35
CA GLY A 8 43.55 -5.06 33.32
C GLY A 8 44.49 -3.94 33.75
N ASN A 9 45.74 -4.00 33.29
CA ASN A 9 46.79 -3.03 33.63
C ASN A 9 46.77 -1.74 32.79
N PHE A 10 45.94 -1.70 31.74
CA PHE A 10 45.90 -0.57 30.81
C PHE A 10 44.52 0.07 30.74
N GLN A 11 44.50 1.41 30.76
CA GLN A 11 43.27 2.18 30.58
C GLN A 11 42.63 1.93 29.21
N ARG A 12 41.30 1.96 29.15
CA ARG A 12 40.49 1.72 27.94
C ARG A 12 40.93 2.56 26.73
N GLY A 13 41.33 3.80 26.95
CA GLY A 13 41.80 4.71 25.90
C GLY A 13 43.08 4.25 25.19
N VAL A 14 43.90 3.41 25.84
CA VAL A 14 45.13 2.84 25.25
C VAL A 14 44.79 1.95 24.07
N PHE A 15 43.78 1.07 24.22
CA PHE A 15 43.35 0.17 23.16
C PHE A 15 42.74 0.92 21.97
N LYS A 16 41.97 1.98 22.24
CA LYS A 16 41.43 2.83 21.18
C LYS A 16 42.54 3.56 20.41
N ARG A 17 43.57 4.07 21.08
CA ARG A 17 44.70 4.75 20.42
C ARG A 17 45.57 3.80 19.60
N ARG A 18 45.89 2.63 20.15
CA ARG A 18 46.85 1.70 19.55
C ARG A 18 46.24 0.79 18.48
N PHE A 19 44.99 0.35 18.68
CA PHE A 19 44.32 -0.61 17.80
C PHE A 19 43.07 -0.03 17.12
N GLY A 20 42.74 1.24 17.35
CA GLY A 20 41.52 1.90 16.86
C GLY A 20 40.26 1.54 17.65
N SER A 21 40.12 0.29 18.09
CA SER A 21 39.00 -0.16 18.93
C SER A 21 39.36 -1.34 19.83
N TRP A 22 38.56 -1.55 20.87
CA TRP A 22 38.67 -2.73 21.74
C TRP A 22 38.49 -4.05 20.97
N ASN A 23 37.59 -4.08 19.98
CA ASN A 23 37.35 -5.28 19.19
C ASN A 23 38.53 -5.61 18.27
N ASN A 24 39.23 -4.61 17.75
CA ASN A 24 40.46 -4.82 16.97
C ASN A 24 41.56 -5.39 17.87
N ALA A 25 41.71 -4.87 19.09
CA ALA A 25 42.65 -5.42 20.06
C ALA A 25 42.35 -6.89 20.40
N LEU A 26 41.06 -7.27 20.51
CA LEU A 26 40.67 -8.67 20.69
C LEU A 26 40.98 -9.53 19.45
N ASN A 27 40.77 -8.99 18.25
CA ASN A 27 41.06 -9.69 17.00
C ASN A 27 42.56 -9.98 16.83
N GLU A 28 43.42 -8.98 17.06
CA GLU A 28 44.88 -9.13 17.06
C GLU A 28 45.37 -10.12 18.12
N ALA A 29 44.68 -10.19 19.27
CA ALA A 29 44.97 -11.14 20.33
C ALA A 29 44.44 -12.57 20.06
N GLY A 30 43.80 -12.81 18.90
CA GLY A 30 43.17 -14.10 18.59
C GLY A 30 41.96 -14.43 19.48
N LEU A 31 41.40 -13.45 20.17
CA LEU A 31 40.30 -13.62 21.12
C LEU A 31 38.94 -13.43 20.45
N LYS A 32 37.97 -14.26 20.82
CA LYS A 32 36.60 -14.20 20.31
C LYS A 32 35.93 -12.88 20.73
N ILE A 33 35.52 -12.07 19.75
CA ILE A 33 34.83 -10.80 20.00
C ILE A 33 33.40 -11.08 20.49
N LEU A 34 33.12 -10.75 21.76
CA LEU A 34 31.81 -10.98 22.39
C LEU A 34 30.71 -10.01 21.90
N LYS A 35 31.07 -8.79 21.50
CA LYS A 35 30.12 -7.76 21.00
C LYS A 35 30.71 -7.04 19.79
N ARG A 36 30.41 -7.54 18.58
CA ARG A 36 30.77 -6.87 17.33
C ARG A 36 29.86 -5.66 17.11
N ASN A 37 30.33 -4.49 17.51
CA ASN A 37 29.70 -3.23 17.14
C ASN A 37 30.16 -2.86 15.72
N ASN A 38 29.24 -2.38 14.88
CA ASN A 38 29.50 -1.96 13.49
C ASN A 38 29.62 -3.11 12.45
N ILE A 39 28.70 -4.09 12.46
CA ILE A 39 28.65 -5.17 11.46
C ILE A 39 28.41 -4.62 10.05
N PRO A 40 29.24 -4.98 9.04
CA PRO A 40 29.06 -4.55 7.65
C PRO A 40 27.69 -4.92 7.09
N GLU A 41 27.17 -4.14 6.14
CA GLU A 41 25.91 -4.48 5.47
C GLU A 41 25.99 -5.83 4.74
N THR A 42 27.15 -6.15 4.17
CA THR A 42 27.41 -7.42 3.46
C THR A 42 27.20 -8.62 4.38
N GLU A 43 27.79 -8.59 5.57
CA GLU A 43 27.68 -9.69 6.55
C GLU A 43 26.22 -9.88 7.03
N LEU A 44 25.47 -8.79 7.18
CA LEU A 44 24.05 -8.86 7.53
C LEU A 44 23.20 -9.45 6.39
N ILE A 45 23.51 -9.12 5.14
CA ILE A 45 22.86 -9.68 3.94
C ILE A 45 23.19 -11.17 3.80
N ASP A 46 24.44 -11.56 4.02
CA ASP A 46 24.88 -12.95 3.92
C ASP A 46 24.22 -13.82 4.99
N ASP A 47 24.05 -13.31 6.21
CA ASP A 47 23.30 -14.04 7.24
C ASP A 47 21.82 -14.20 6.88
N LEU A 48 21.17 -13.17 6.32
CA LEU A 48 19.80 -13.30 5.81
C LEU A 48 19.71 -14.39 4.73
N LYS A 49 20.68 -14.43 3.80
CA LYS A 49 20.73 -15.46 2.75
C LYS A 49 20.95 -16.85 3.28
N ARG A 50 21.88 -17.01 4.23
CA ARG A 50 22.17 -18.27 4.91
C ARG A 50 20.92 -18.82 5.61
N VAL A 51 20.22 -17.97 6.36
CA VAL A 51 19.01 -18.40 7.08
C VAL A 51 17.87 -18.73 6.09
N ALA A 52 17.72 -17.96 5.01
CA ALA A 52 16.72 -18.25 3.98
C ALA A 52 16.98 -19.59 3.29
N GLN A 53 18.23 -19.90 2.94
CA GLN A 53 18.62 -21.21 2.38
C GLN A 53 18.31 -22.35 3.34
N LYS A 54 18.64 -22.19 4.63
CA LYS A 54 18.37 -23.22 5.66
C LYS A 54 16.88 -23.56 5.78
N ILE A 55 16.00 -22.59 5.55
CA ILE A 55 14.54 -22.74 5.75
C ILE A 55 13.82 -23.13 4.44
N GLY A 56 14.45 -22.89 3.28
CA GLY A 56 13.89 -23.27 1.98
C GLY A 56 12.66 -22.46 1.54
N ARG A 57 12.50 -21.22 2.04
CA ARG A 57 11.38 -20.33 1.69
C ARG A 57 11.87 -19.01 1.08
N LYS A 58 11.10 -18.47 0.12
CA LYS A 58 11.38 -17.19 -0.56
C LYS A 58 10.97 -15.95 0.26
N THR A 59 10.10 -16.14 1.25
CA THR A 59 9.62 -15.08 2.14
C THR A 59 10.16 -15.27 3.54
N PHE A 60 10.46 -14.15 4.20
CA PHE A 60 11.30 -14.14 5.38
C PHE A 60 10.75 -13.21 6.46
N SER A 61 10.14 -13.79 7.51
CA SER A 61 9.57 -13.01 8.62
C SER A 61 10.64 -12.71 9.69
N MET A 62 10.43 -11.65 10.46
CA MET A 62 11.34 -11.28 11.55
C MET A 62 11.37 -12.34 12.65
N ASP A 63 10.23 -12.92 13.02
CA ASP A 63 10.16 -13.96 14.06
C ASP A 63 10.86 -15.27 13.64
N LEU A 64 10.80 -15.58 12.34
CA LEU A 64 11.48 -16.74 11.79
C LEU A 64 13.00 -16.57 11.85
N TYR A 65 13.47 -15.35 11.56
CA TYR A 65 14.87 -15.01 11.67
C TYR A 65 15.36 -15.01 13.13
N GLU A 66 14.55 -14.57 14.09
CA GLU A 66 14.94 -14.54 15.51
C GLU A 66 15.36 -15.92 16.04
N ASN A 67 14.77 -17.00 15.50
CA ASN A 67 15.09 -18.38 15.87
C ASN A 67 16.28 -18.99 15.10
N ASN A 68 16.79 -18.33 14.06
CA ASN A 68 17.77 -18.93 13.13
C ASN A 68 18.96 -18.01 12.76
N GLY A 69 18.83 -16.72 13.02
CA GLY A 69 19.77 -15.66 12.67
C GLY A 69 20.87 -15.50 13.70
N GLN A 70 22.00 -14.94 13.26
CA GLN A 70 23.16 -14.70 14.12
C GLN A 70 23.13 -13.31 14.78
N PHE A 71 22.37 -12.39 14.20
CA PHE A 71 22.33 -11.00 14.65
C PHE A 71 20.99 -10.61 15.25
N SER A 72 20.98 -9.65 16.16
CA SER A 72 19.74 -9.16 16.74
C SER A 72 18.93 -8.33 15.73
N ARG A 73 17.59 -8.43 15.82
CA ARG A 73 16.65 -7.72 14.93
C ARG A 73 16.90 -6.21 14.82
N GLY A 74 17.36 -5.59 15.91
CA GLY A 74 17.59 -4.15 15.99
C GLY A 74 18.73 -3.67 15.09
N ILE A 75 19.69 -4.55 14.77
CA ILE A 75 20.84 -4.20 13.93
C ILE A 75 20.40 -3.94 12.49
N TYR A 76 19.47 -4.73 11.97
CA TYR A 76 18.91 -4.54 10.63
C TYR A 76 18.16 -3.22 10.50
N LYS A 77 17.33 -2.86 11.50
CA LYS A 77 16.64 -1.56 11.52
C LYS A 77 17.64 -0.40 11.55
N ARG A 78 18.69 -0.49 12.37
CA ARG A 78 19.69 0.58 12.49
C ARG A 78 20.55 0.73 11.23
N ARG A 79 20.87 -0.37 10.54
CA ARG A 79 21.72 -0.36 9.34
C ARG A 79 20.98 -0.03 8.06
N PHE A 80 19.82 -0.65 7.85
CA PHE A 80 19.07 -0.54 6.61
C PHE A 80 17.84 0.38 6.72
N GLY A 81 17.61 0.98 7.89
CA GLY A 81 16.43 1.79 8.23
C GLY A 81 15.20 0.94 8.58
N SER A 82 15.00 -0.18 7.88
CA SER A 82 13.90 -1.12 8.12
C SER A 82 14.28 -2.56 7.81
N TRP A 83 13.52 -3.51 8.36
CA TRP A 83 13.64 -4.93 8.03
C TRP A 83 13.39 -5.21 6.55
N ASN A 84 12.37 -4.58 5.98
CA ASN A 84 11.99 -4.76 4.58
C ASN A 84 13.09 -4.27 3.64
N ASN A 85 13.78 -3.19 3.98
CA ASN A 85 14.93 -2.69 3.21
C ASN A 85 16.08 -3.70 3.24
N ALA A 86 16.34 -4.32 4.39
CA ALA A 86 17.36 -5.37 4.49
C ALA A 86 17.03 -6.58 3.61
N LEU A 87 15.76 -7.02 3.62
CA LEU A 87 15.29 -8.11 2.75
C LEU A 87 15.40 -7.75 1.26
N SER A 88 15.01 -6.52 0.90
CA SER A 88 15.10 -6.03 -0.48
C SER A 88 16.55 -6.00 -0.97
N LYS A 89 17.49 -5.46 -0.17
CA LYS A 89 18.92 -5.47 -0.51
C LYS A 89 19.50 -6.88 -0.59
N ALA A 90 18.96 -7.82 0.19
CA ALA A 90 19.36 -9.22 0.14
C ALA A 90 18.72 -10.02 -1.01
N GLY A 91 17.81 -9.41 -1.80
CA GLY A 91 17.15 -10.03 -2.94
C GLY A 91 15.91 -10.87 -2.60
N PHE A 92 15.34 -10.70 -1.40
CA PHE A 92 14.18 -11.46 -0.94
C PHE A 92 12.85 -10.76 -1.23
N GLN A 93 11.82 -11.57 -1.46
CA GLN A 93 10.45 -11.08 -1.49
C GLN A 93 10.01 -10.72 -0.06
N ILE A 94 9.59 -9.48 0.12
CA ILE A 94 9.20 -8.95 1.43
C ILE A 94 7.98 -9.71 1.94
N TYR A 95 8.12 -10.33 3.12
CA TYR A 95 7.02 -11.02 3.80
C TYR A 95 6.01 -10.01 4.34
N LYS A 96 4.86 -9.89 3.70
CA LYS A 96 3.71 -9.13 4.20
C LYS A 96 2.95 -9.99 5.21
N LYS A 97 3.36 -10.00 6.48
CA LYS A 97 2.65 -10.74 7.54
C LYS A 97 1.24 -10.16 7.70
N MET A 98 0.24 -11.00 7.45
CA MET A 98 -1.16 -10.75 7.75
C MET A 98 -1.32 -10.75 9.29
N GLY A 99 -1.75 -9.63 9.86
CA GLY A 99 -2.02 -9.50 11.31
C GLY A 99 -0.96 -8.70 12.08
N THR A 100 -1.44 -7.75 12.89
CA THR A 100 -0.75 -6.88 13.85
C THR A 100 0.00 -5.64 13.29
N TYR A 101 -0.73 -4.51 13.32
CA TYR A 101 -0.27 -3.11 13.39
C TYR A 101 0.50 -2.45 12.24
N ASN A 102 0.28 -2.89 11.00
CA ASN A 102 0.47 -2.05 9.81
C ASN A 102 -0.43 -2.57 8.68
N ARG A 103 -1.73 -2.30 8.74
CA ARG A 103 -2.60 -2.43 7.57
C ARG A 103 -2.19 -1.35 6.57
N MET A 104 -1.28 -1.73 5.68
CA MET A 104 -0.96 -1.15 4.37
C MET A 104 -0.70 0.37 4.37
N ASP A 105 0.46 0.76 3.86
CA ASP A 105 0.50 1.99 3.06
C ASP A 105 -0.47 1.71 1.91
N ALA A 106 -1.73 2.11 2.10
CA ALA A 106 -2.71 2.11 1.03
C ALA A 106 -2.03 2.86 -0.11
N ASN A 107 -1.93 2.20 -1.26
CA ASN A 107 -1.35 2.86 -2.42
C ASN A 107 -2.25 4.06 -2.77
N ASP A 108 -1.72 4.97 -3.59
CA ASP A 108 -2.44 6.20 -3.88
C ASP A 108 -3.82 5.90 -4.50
N GLU A 109 -3.94 4.83 -5.30
CA GLU A 109 -5.20 4.36 -5.90
C GLU A 109 -6.24 3.88 -4.86
N GLU A 110 -5.85 3.15 -3.82
CA GLU A 110 -6.76 2.75 -2.74
C GLU A 110 -7.23 3.95 -1.92
N LEU A 111 -6.34 4.90 -1.65
CA LEU A 111 -6.67 6.15 -0.95
C LEU A 111 -7.65 6.98 -1.78
N PHE A 112 -7.43 7.07 -3.09
CA PHE A 112 -8.28 7.77 -4.04
C PHE A 112 -9.64 7.09 -4.24
N SER A 113 -9.67 5.76 -4.33
CA SER A 113 -10.91 4.99 -4.39
C SER A 113 -11.76 5.20 -3.14
N ASN A 114 -11.14 5.28 -1.96
CA ASN A 114 -11.87 5.61 -0.74
C ASN A 114 -12.42 7.05 -0.75
N ILE A 115 -11.67 8.03 -1.27
CA ILE A 115 -12.20 9.41 -1.45
C ILE A 115 -13.41 9.41 -2.38
N ALA A 116 -13.30 8.74 -3.53
CA ALA A 116 -14.40 8.61 -4.50
C ALA A 116 -15.65 7.99 -3.86
N MET A 117 -15.50 6.89 -3.10
CA MET A 117 -16.59 6.24 -2.39
C MET A 117 -17.25 7.16 -1.35
N VAL A 118 -16.46 7.88 -0.55
CA VAL A 118 -17.02 8.80 0.47
C VAL A 118 -17.73 9.97 -0.22
N TRP A 119 -17.20 10.48 -1.33
CA TRP A 119 -17.82 11.55 -2.11
C TRP A 119 -19.16 11.12 -2.70
N GLU A 120 -19.23 9.91 -3.26
CA GLU A 120 -20.47 9.30 -3.77
C GLU A 120 -21.55 9.24 -2.68
N LYS A 121 -21.21 8.77 -1.47
CA LYS A 121 -22.15 8.70 -0.34
C LYS A 121 -22.64 10.07 0.12
N LEU A 122 -21.77 11.07 0.11
CA LEU A 122 -22.12 12.42 0.58
C LEU A 122 -22.84 13.26 -0.50
N GLY A 123 -22.66 12.92 -1.78
CA GLY A 123 -23.08 13.76 -2.91
C GLY A 123 -22.33 15.10 -2.97
N LYS A 124 -21.30 15.30 -2.16
CA LYS A 124 -20.49 16.52 -2.05
C LYS A 124 -19.08 16.20 -1.59
N GLN A 125 -18.18 17.16 -1.76
CA GLN A 125 -16.78 17.04 -1.40
C GLN A 125 -16.59 16.60 0.07
N PRO A 126 -15.89 15.48 0.35
CA PRO A 126 -15.63 15.03 1.70
C PRO A 126 -14.70 15.98 2.45
N THR A 127 -15.02 16.24 3.71
CA THR A 127 -14.13 16.94 4.66
C THR A 127 -13.28 15.94 5.44
N GLN A 128 -12.29 16.42 6.19
CA GLN A 128 -11.49 15.57 7.09
C GLN A 128 -12.37 14.86 8.13
N ALA A 129 -13.34 15.56 8.71
CA ALA A 129 -14.29 14.99 9.68
C ALA A 129 -15.12 13.84 9.07
N ASN A 130 -15.42 13.90 7.78
CA ASN A 130 -16.10 12.80 7.08
C ASN A 130 -15.20 11.57 6.90
N LEU A 131 -13.89 11.75 6.71
CA LEU A 131 -12.96 10.64 6.65
C LEU A 131 -12.66 10.03 8.01
N ASP A 132 -12.86 10.80 9.07
CA ASP A 132 -12.64 10.39 10.45
C ASP A 132 -13.88 9.72 11.06
N SER A 133 -14.99 9.66 10.31
CA SER A 133 -16.22 8.98 10.71
C SER A 133 -16.34 7.56 10.09
N ASN A 134 -17.43 6.88 10.42
CA ASN A 134 -17.70 5.49 10.01
C ASN A 134 -17.96 5.29 8.50
N ILE A 135 -18.09 6.36 7.72
CA ILE A 135 -18.38 6.25 6.28
C ILE A 135 -17.14 5.95 5.44
N SER A 136 -15.95 6.15 6.01
CA SER A 136 -14.64 6.02 5.36
C SER A 136 -13.89 4.78 5.82
N LYS A 137 -13.20 4.11 4.89
CA LYS A 137 -12.27 3.01 5.19
C LYS A 137 -10.97 3.50 5.82
N PHE A 138 -10.57 4.74 5.52
CA PHE A 138 -9.30 5.32 5.96
C PHE A 138 -9.50 6.66 6.65
N HIS A 139 -8.89 6.81 7.83
CA HIS A 139 -8.86 8.06 8.58
C HIS A 139 -8.04 9.15 7.84
N SER A 140 -8.40 10.42 8.02
CA SER A 140 -7.76 11.58 7.39
C SER A 140 -6.25 11.64 7.65
N SER A 141 -5.79 11.12 8.78
CA SER A 141 -4.37 11.03 9.15
C SER A 141 -3.54 10.20 8.16
N LYS A 142 -4.10 9.17 7.52
CA LYS A 142 -3.39 8.41 6.47
C LYS A 142 -3.11 9.29 5.25
N TYR A 143 -4.06 10.13 4.85
CA TYR A 143 -3.91 11.07 3.74
C TYR A 143 -2.88 12.16 4.04
N LYS A 144 -2.94 12.75 5.24
CA LYS A 144 -1.94 13.74 5.69
C LYS A 144 -0.53 13.16 5.67
N ARG A 145 -0.35 11.93 6.17
CA ARG A 145 0.97 11.27 6.18
C ARG A 145 1.53 11.03 4.77
N ARG A 146 0.65 10.75 3.79
CA ARG A 146 1.05 10.44 2.42
C ARG A 146 1.24 11.68 1.54
N PHE A 147 0.40 12.70 1.68
CA PHE A 147 0.34 13.87 0.80
C PHE A 147 0.68 15.21 1.50
N GLY A 148 1.07 15.16 2.78
CA GLY A 148 1.37 16.32 3.63
C GLY A 148 0.11 16.92 4.25
N THR A 149 -0.82 17.41 3.42
CA THR A 149 -2.11 17.95 3.88
C THR A 149 -3.28 17.23 3.23
N TYR A 150 -4.47 17.34 3.83
CA TYR A 150 -5.68 16.79 3.21
C TYR A 150 -6.03 17.50 1.89
N ASN A 151 -5.76 18.82 1.80
CA ASN A 151 -5.96 19.56 0.56
C ASN A 151 -5.04 19.06 -0.56
N ASN A 152 -3.78 18.77 -0.26
CA ASN A 152 -2.86 18.16 -1.21
C ASN A 152 -3.34 16.77 -1.66
N ALA A 153 -3.94 15.99 -0.76
CA ALA A 153 -4.54 14.70 -1.10
C ALA A 153 -5.71 14.85 -2.09
N LEU A 154 -6.55 15.88 -1.94
CA LEU A 154 -7.64 16.19 -2.87
C LEU A 154 -7.11 16.67 -4.24
N ILE A 155 -6.08 17.50 -4.26
CA ILE A 155 -5.42 17.92 -5.50
C ILE A 155 -4.83 16.70 -6.22
N ALA A 156 -4.13 15.83 -5.50
CA ALA A 156 -3.57 14.60 -6.04
C ALA A 156 -4.66 13.66 -6.56
N PHE A 157 -5.78 13.55 -5.84
CA PHE A 157 -6.95 12.78 -6.25
C PHE A 157 -7.56 13.30 -7.55
N VAL A 158 -7.76 14.62 -7.69
CA VAL A 158 -8.32 15.21 -8.92
C VAL A 158 -7.37 15.01 -10.10
N LYS A 159 -6.07 15.28 -9.91
CA LYS A 159 -5.04 15.03 -10.93
C LYS A 159 -5.03 13.58 -11.36
N TRP A 160 -5.06 12.66 -10.39
CA TRP A 160 -5.19 11.24 -10.66
C TRP A 160 -6.45 10.99 -11.46
N ALA A 161 -7.63 11.43 -11.03
CA ALA A 161 -8.91 11.21 -11.71
C ALA A 161 -8.99 11.81 -13.12
N GLU A 162 -8.13 12.77 -13.46
CA GLU A 162 -8.03 13.36 -14.80
C GLU A 162 -6.97 12.70 -15.69
N SER A 163 -5.87 12.18 -15.12
CA SER A 163 -4.71 11.69 -15.90
C SER A 163 -4.94 10.38 -16.67
N GLY A 164 -5.54 9.37 -16.06
CA GLY A 164 -5.99 8.10 -16.66
C GLY A 164 -7.18 8.19 -17.63
N GLY A 165 -7.43 9.35 -18.26
CA GLY A 165 -8.19 9.44 -19.52
C GLY A 165 -7.36 9.07 -20.76
N LYS A 166 -6.11 8.62 -20.59
CA LYS A 166 -5.16 8.31 -21.68
C LYS A 166 -4.56 6.89 -21.63
N GLU A 167 -4.99 6.01 -20.75
CA GLU A 167 -4.46 4.64 -20.69
C GLU A 167 -5.55 3.63 -21.10
N ASN A 168 -5.54 3.28 -22.39
CA ASN A 168 -5.87 1.92 -22.80
C ASN A 168 -4.92 1.01 -22.02
N ILE A 169 -5.43 0.28 -21.03
CA ILE A 169 -4.65 -0.73 -20.32
C ILE A 169 -4.43 -1.88 -21.30
N GLU A 170 -3.33 -1.85 -22.04
CA GLU A 170 -2.67 -3.09 -22.45
C GLU A 170 -2.27 -3.81 -21.15
N ILE A 171 -2.83 -4.98 -20.91
CA ILE A 171 -2.43 -5.83 -19.79
C ILE A 171 -1.21 -6.65 -20.26
N PRO A 172 0.02 -6.42 -19.75
CA PRO A 172 1.15 -7.26 -20.04
C PRO A 172 1.03 -8.53 -19.17
N ASN A 173 0.63 -9.61 -19.83
CA ASN A 173 0.88 -11.02 -19.52
C ASN A 173 1.38 -11.33 -18.09
N LEU A 174 0.45 -11.45 -17.12
CA LEU A 174 0.70 -12.17 -15.88
C LEU A 174 -0.15 -13.44 -15.89
N LYS A 175 0.50 -14.59 -16.09
CA LYS A 175 -0.10 -15.91 -15.92
C LYS A 175 -0.61 -16.03 -14.49
N THR A 176 -1.91 -15.87 -14.31
CA THR A 176 -2.62 -16.32 -13.11
C THR A 176 -3.86 -17.02 -13.64
N GLU A 177 -3.99 -18.30 -13.31
CA GLU A 177 -5.12 -19.14 -13.65
C GLU A 177 -6.40 -18.50 -13.09
N ILE A 178 -7.07 -17.72 -13.94
CA ILE A 178 -8.43 -17.23 -13.73
C ILE A 178 -9.28 -18.10 -14.63
N PHE A 179 -10.28 -18.78 -14.06
CA PHE A 179 -11.34 -19.44 -14.81
C PHE A 179 -11.96 -18.43 -15.78
N ILE A 180 -11.57 -18.53 -17.05
CA ILE A 180 -12.12 -17.75 -18.16
C ILE A 180 -13.45 -18.43 -18.49
N ASN A 181 -14.56 -17.87 -18.02
CA ASN A 181 -15.86 -18.25 -18.57
C ASN A 181 -15.93 -17.73 -20.00
N GLU A 182 -16.13 -18.64 -20.96
CA GLU A 182 -16.08 -18.43 -22.41
C GLU A 182 -17.21 -17.53 -23.00
N SER A 183 -17.76 -16.58 -22.23
CA SER A 183 -18.83 -15.67 -22.69
C SER A 183 -18.36 -14.32 -23.21
N ASP A 184 -17.05 -14.03 -23.23
CA ASP A 184 -16.49 -12.69 -23.48
C ASP A 184 -16.14 -12.40 -24.96
N LYS A 185 -16.89 -12.96 -25.91
CA LYS A 185 -16.72 -12.64 -27.34
C LYS A 185 -17.52 -11.39 -27.71
N GLY A 186 -16.90 -10.21 -27.64
CA GLY A 186 -17.40 -9.01 -28.33
C GLY A 186 -17.14 -7.65 -27.66
N HIS A 187 -16.76 -7.61 -26.39
CA HIS A 187 -16.58 -6.36 -25.64
C HIS A 187 -15.12 -5.90 -25.55
N LYS A 188 -14.90 -4.60 -25.72
CA LYS A 188 -13.57 -3.98 -25.57
C LYS A 188 -13.23 -3.65 -24.12
N THR A 189 -14.24 -3.50 -23.27
CA THR A 189 -14.11 -3.12 -21.87
C THR A 189 -14.77 -4.12 -20.94
N ARG A 190 -14.25 -4.20 -19.70
CA ARG A 190 -14.86 -5.00 -18.62
C ARG A 190 -16.21 -4.42 -18.23
N ARG A 191 -17.15 -5.28 -17.84
CA ARG A 191 -18.46 -4.86 -17.33
C ARG A 191 -18.39 -4.00 -16.06
N ASP A 192 -17.44 -4.31 -15.18
CA ASP A 192 -17.32 -3.64 -13.88
C ASP A 192 -16.81 -2.20 -14.01
N ILE A 193 -17.56 -1.26 -13.44
CA ILE A 193 -17.24 0.17 -13.45
C ILE A 193 -16.29 0.46 -12.28
N ASN A 194 -15.03 0.77 -12.58
CA ASN A 194 -14.05 1.11 -11.55
C ASN A 194 -14.37 2.44 -10.83
N TRP A 195 -13.82 2.63 -9.62
CA TRP A 195 -14.11 3.81 -8.78
C TRP A 195 -13.76 5.15 -9.43
N ARG A 196 -12.71 5.17 -10.24
CA ARG A 196 -12.30 6.36 -11.00
C ARG A 196 -13.40 6.77 -11.98
N LEU A 197 -13.87 5.82 -12.79
CA LEU A 197 -14.88 6.06 -13.80
C LEU A 197 -16.22 6.40 -13.15
N ARG A 198 -16.58 5.74 -12.04
CA ARG A 198 -17.74 6.13 -11.22
C ARG A 198 -17.66 7.59 -10.78
N PHE A 199 -16.52 8.00 -10.22
CA PHE A 199 -16.32 9.38 -9.78
C PHE A 199 -16.41 10.37 -10.95
N LEU A 200 -15.78 10.08 -12.09
CA LEU A 200 -15.84 10.93 -13.27
C LEU A 200 -17.27 11.09 -13.80
N THR A 201 -18.03 10.00 -13.86
CA THR A 201 -19.44 10.04 -14.26
C THR A 201 -20.26 10.87 -13.28
N MET A 202 -20.11 10.65 -11.98
CA MET A 202 -20.85 11.42 -10.96
C MET A 202 -20.46 12.90 -10.95
N ARG A 203 -19.17 13.22 -11.14
CA ARG A 203 -18.68 14.59 -11.25
C ARG A 203 -19.29 15.30 -12.45
N ARG A 204 -19.31 14.64 -13.63
CA ARG A 204 -19.98 15.15 -14.85
C ARG A 204 -21.47 15.40 -14.58
N ASP A 205 -22.10 14.53 -13.81
CA ASP A 205 -23.54 14.59 -13.50
C ASP A 205 -23.85 15.43 -12.25
N ASN A 206 -22.89 16.23 -11.75
CA ASN A 206 -23.03 17.08 -10.56
C ASN A 206 -23.51 16.34 -9.30
N PHE A 207 -23.15 15.07 -9.15
CA PHE A 207 -23.59 14.18 -8.07
C PHE A 207 -25.12 14.21 -7.89
N LYS A 208 -25.84 14.24 -9.01
CA LYS A 208 -27.31 14.22 -9.09
C LYS A 208 -27.76 13.11 -10.01
N CYS A 209 -28.92 12.53 -9.71
CA CYS A 209 -29.59 11.62 -10.63
C CYS A 209 -29.91 12.36 -11.95
N LYS A 210 -29.48 11.83 -13.09
CA LYS A 210 -29.75 12.41 -14.41
C LYS A 210 -31.23 12.40 -14.80
N TYR A 211 -32.02 11.53 -14.18
CA TYR A 211 -33.45 11.42 -14.45
C TYR A 211 -34.31 12.34 -13.57
N CYS A 212 -34.07 12.35 -12.25
CA CYS A 212 -34.94 13.06 -11.29
C CYS A 212 -34.26 14.23 -10.55
N GLY A 213 -32.96 14.48 -10.78
CA GLY A 213 -32.21 15.58 -10.17
C GLY A 213 -31.87 15.44 -8.69
N ARG A 214 -32.36 14.38 -8.00
CA ARG A 214 -32.10 14.16 -6.56
C ARG A 214 -30.63 13.84 -6.28
N SER A 215 -30.16 14.25 -5.09
CA SER A 215 -28.77 14.08 -4.65
C SER A 215 -28.69 13.69 -3.16
N PRO A 216 -27.69 12.89 -2.76
CA PRO A 216 -27.38 12.65 -1.36
C PRO A 216 -27.03 13.94 -0.59
N ALA A 217 -26.57 14.98 -1.30
CA ALA A 217 -26.22 16.26 -0.69
C ALA A 217 -27.43 17.02 -0.13
N THR A 218 -28.61 16.81 -0.73
CA THR A 218 -29.89 17.41 -0.31
C THR A 218 -30.72 16.48 0.57
N ASP A 219 -30.62 15.16 0.35
CA ASP A 219 -31.33 14.14 1.11
C ASP A 219 -30.40 12.93 1.31
N PRO A 220 -29.86 12.71 2.53
CA PRO A 220 -28.92 11.62 2.81
C PRO A 220 -29.46 10.21 2.56
N LEU A 221 -30.79 10.03 2.43
CA LEU A 221 -31.38 8.72 2.13
C LEU A 221 -31.28 8.37 0.64
N ILE A 222 -30.92 9.33 -0.21
CA ILE A 222 -30.73 9.10 -1.65
C ILE A 222 -29.39 8.42 -1.87
N ILE A 223 -29.43 7.20 -2.40
CA ILE A 223 -28.24 6.47 -2.85
C ILE A 223 -28.18 6.57 -4.38
N LEU A 224 -27.05 7.09 -4.87
CA LEU A 224 -26.72 7.14 -6.30
C LEU A 224 -25.99 5.88 -6.72
N HIS A 225 -26.19 5.51 -7.98
CA HIS A 225 -25.51 4.43 -8.68
C HIS A 225 -25.01 4.96 -10.02
N VAL A 226 -23.95 4.37 -10.53
CA VAL A 226 -23.52 4.57 -11.92
C VAL A 226 -23.91 3.33 -12.71
N ASP A 227 -24.60 3.54 -13.82
CA ASP A 227 -25.12 2.48 -14.69
C ASP A 227 -24.88 2.82 -16.16
N HIS A 228 -24.85 1.80 -17.03
CA HIS A 228 -24.61 1.96 -18.46
C HIS A 228 -25.84 2.50 -19.18
N ILE A 229 -25.74 3.55 -19.98
CA ILE A 229 -26.84 4.07 -20.81
C ILE A 229 -27.37 2.96 -21.73
N LYS A 230 -26.50 2.39 -22.56
CA LYS A 230 -26.73 1.14 -23.28
C LYS A 230 -26.19 -0.01 -22.42
N ALA A 231 -27.06 -0.95 -22.03
CA ALA A 231 -26.69 -2.09 -21.20
C ALA A 231 -25.45 -2.82 -21.75
N TRP A 232 -24.54 -3.23 -20.86
CA TRP A 232 -23.31 -3.90 -21.27
C TRP A 232 -23.61 -5.16 -22.10
N THR A 233 -24.55 -5.99 -21.65
CA THR A 233 -25.02 -7.19 -22.38
C THR A 233 -25.55 -6.91 -23.78
N ASN A 234 -25.96 -5.68 -24.09
CA ASN A 234 -26.49 -5.29 -25.40
C ASN A 234 -25.42 -4.61 -26.26
N GLY A 235 -24.13 -4.80 -25.98
CA GLY A 235 -23.04 -4.17 -26.72
C GLY A 235 -22.77 -2.74 -26.26
N GLY A 236 -23.02 -2.41 -25.00
CA GLY A 236 -22.63 -1.15 -24.38
C GLY A 236 -21.26 -1.24 -23.72
N GLU A 237 -20.35 -0.31 -24.00
CA GLU A 237 -19.02 -0.32 -23.40
C GLU A 237 -19.00 0.45 -22.06
N THR A 238 -18.11 0.07 -21.15
CA THR A 238 -17.85 0.74 -19.87
C THR A 238 -16.93 1.94 -20.08
N ILE A 239 -17.46 2.96 -20.75
CA ILE A 239 -16.78 4.23 -21.05
C ILE A 239 -17.60 5.40 -20.53
N LEU A 240 -16.96 6.55 -20.29
CA LEU A 240 -17.59 7.71 -19.64
C LEU A 240 -18.87 8.15 -20.36
N GLU A 241 -18.86 8.09 -21.69
CA GLU A 241 -19.96 8.49 -22.60
C GLU A 241 -21.17 7.57 -22.48
N ASN A 242 -20.95 6.28 -22.18
CA ASN A 242 -22.00 5.28 -22.03
C ASN A 242 -22.37 5.04 -20.55
N LEU A 243 -21.90 5.87 -19.62
CA LEU A 243 -22.26 5.76 -18.20
C LEU A 243 -23.09 6.97 -17.76
N GLN A 244 -23.99 6.76 -16.80
CA GLN A 244 -24.83 7.81 -16.21
C GLN A 244 -25.08 7.57 -14.73
N THR A 245 -25.32 8.66 -14.00
CA THR A 245 -25.66 8.64 -12.57
C THR A 245 -27.17 8.57 -12.38
N LEU A 246 -27.67 7.54 -11.68
CA LEU A 246 -29.08 7.34 -11.37
C LEU A 246 -29.26 7.13 -9.86
N CYS A 247 -30.35 7.64 -9.27
CA CYS A 247 -30.72 7.25 -7.91
C CYS A 247 -31.31 5.83 -7.91
N SER A 248 -31.27 5.16 -6.75
CA SER A 248 -31.76 3.78 -6.60
C SER A 248 -33.16 3.56 -7.17
N LYS A 249 -34.09 4.51 -6.99
CA LYS A 249 -35.46 4.45 -7.54
C LYS A 249 -35.46 4.45 -9.07
N CYS A 250 -34.76 5.41 -9.69
CA CYS A 250 -34.69 5.50 -11.15
C CYS A 250 -33.89 4.35 -11.78
N ASN A 251 -32.84 3.88 -11.10
CA ASN A 251 -32.03 2.74 -11.55
C ASN A 251 -32.85 1.44 -11.58
N THR A 252 -33.65 1.21 -10.54
CA THR A 252 -34.58 0.06 -10.50
C THR A 252 -35.63 0.17 -11.60
N GLY A 253 -36.20 1.37 -11.81
CA GLY A 253 -37.19 1.62 -12.86
C GLY A 253 -36.66 1.31 -14.28
N LYS A 254 -35.37 1.54 -14.53
CA LYS A 254 -34.72 1.21 -15.80
C LYS A 254 -34.49 -0.29 -16.00
N SER A 255 -34.26 -1.04 -14.93
CA SER A 255 -34.01 -2.49 -15.01
C SER A 255 -35.27 -3.29 -15.40
N ASN A 256 -36.45 -2.65 -15.33
CA ASN A 256 -37.77 -3.24 -15.60
C ASN A 256 -38.34 -2.85 -16.99
N LEU A 257 -37.52 -2.31 -17.88
CA LEU A 257 -37.84 -1.90 -19.26
C LEU A 257 -36.90 -2.61 -20.23
#